data_AF-A0A7X7C014-F1
#
_entry.id   AF-A0A7X7C014-F1
#
_cell.length_a   1.000
_cell.length_b   1.000
_cell.length_c   1.000
_cell.angle_alpha   90.00
_cell.angle_beta   90.00
_cell.angle_gamma   90.00
#
_symmetry.space_group_name_H-M   'P 1'
#
loop_
_entity.id
_entity.type
_entity.pdbx_description
1 polymer ?
#
loop_
_entity_poly.entity_id
_entity_poly.type
_entity_poly.pdbx_seq_one_letter_code
_entity_poly.pdbx_strand_id
1 'polypeptide(L)'
;LTSLDVSHNTALTFLDCNANQLTSLELPTSTALTTLYCYDNRLPELDVTNNPELSILICGNQMTSDGLLPQILSLTLHDSKLDWWNSVESININVITNFIPD
;
A
#
# COMPACT_ATOMS: atom_id res chain seq x y z
N LEU A 1 -2.69 5.22 15.40
CA LEU A 1 -3.24 3.86 15.26
C LEU A 1 -2.12 2.90 14.86
N THR A 2 -2.11 1.64 15.33
CA THR A 2 -1.05 0.66 15.04
C THR A 2 -1.47 -0.51 14.15
N SER A 3 -2.77 -0.80 14.06
CA SER A 3 -3.31 -1.77 13.10
C SER A 3 -4.66 -1.29 12.60
N LEU A 4 -4.99 -1.65 11.35
CA LEU A 4 -6.29 -1.37 10.75
C LEU A 4 -6.73 -2.59 9.95
N ASP A 5 -7.90 -3.13 10.29
CA ASP A 5 -8.53 -4.21 9.56
C ASP A 5 -9.83 -3.69 8.92
N VAL A 6 -9.84 -3.64 7.59
CA VAL A 6 -11.01 -3.31 6.77
C VAL A 6 -11.34 -4.44 5.80
N SER A 7 -10.87 -5.65 6.07
CA SER A 7 -11.02 -6.84 5.21
C SER A 7 -12.48 -7.18 4.90
N HIS A 8 -13.40 -6.83 5.81
CA HIS A 8 -14.83 -7.08 5.68
C HIS A 8 -15.59 -5.98 4.94
N ASN A 9 -14.94 -4.86 4.61
CA ASN A 9 -15.56 -3.72 3.93
C ASN A 9 -15.51 -3.91 2.40
N THR A 10 -16.19 -4.93 1.88
CA THR A 10 -16.15 -5.28 0.44
C THR A 10 -16.68 -4.19 -0.49
N ALA A 11 -17.49 -3.25 0.03
CA ALA A 11 -17.97 -2.09 -0.73
C ALA A 11 -17.05 -0.85 -0.62
N LEU A 12 -15.90 -0.96 0.05
CA LEU A 12 -14.96 0.16 0.22
C LEU A 12 -14.36 0.55 -1.11
N THR A 13 -14.55 1.81 -1.51
CA THR A 13 -13.99 2.37 -2.75
C THR A 13 -12.76 3.24 -2.53
N PHE A 14 -12.66 3.81 -1.34
CA PHE A 14 -11.61 4.75 -0.95
C PHE A 14 -11.19 4.44 0.48
N LEU A 15 -9.88 4.30 0.70
CA LEU A 15 -9.29 4.22 2.02
C LEU A 15 -8.18 5.26 2.16
N ASP A 16 -8.31 6.11 3.18
CA ASP A 16 -7.24 6.96 3.64
C ASP A 16 -6.89 6.62 5.09
N CYS A 17 -5.71 6.06 5.28
CA CYS A 17 -5.11 5.74 6.57
C CYS A 17 -3.69 6.29 6.70
N ASN A 18 -3.37 7.35 5.94
CA ASN A 18 -2.04 7.97 5.97
C ASN A 18 -1.71 8.58 7.35
N ALA A 19 -0.42 8.88 7.57
CA ALA A 19 0.09 9.57 8.76
C ALA A 19 -0.30 8.89 10.08
N ASN A 20 -0.06 7.58 10.15
CA ASN A 20 -0.30 6.75 11.33
C ASN A 20 0.97 5.98 11.72
N GLN A 21 0.82 5.00 12.62
CA GLN A 21 1.90 4.11 13.03
C GLN A 21 1.53 2.67 12.69
N LEU A 22 0.78 2.47 11.60
CA LEU A 22 0.29 1.15 11.21
C LEU A 22 1.47 0.23 10.95
N THR A 23 1.47 -0.92 11.63
CA THR A 23 2.37 -2.05 11.38
C THR A 23 1.64 -3.21 10.70
N SER A 24 0.31 -3.12 10.56
CA SER A 24 -0.55 -4.04 9.82
C SER A 24 -1.73 -3.28 9.23
N LEU A 25 -2.06 -3.59 7.97
CA LEU A 25 -3.19 -3.07 7.22
C LEU A 25 -3.80 -4.22 6.42
N GLU A 26 -4.99 -4.68 6.84
CA GLU A 26 -5.73 -5.73 6.13
C GLU A 26 -6.76 -5.10 5.19
N LEU A 27 -6.57 -5.26 3.89
CA LEU A 27 -7.46 -4.73 2.84
C LEU A 27 -8.58 -5.74 2.50
N PRO A 28 -9.74 -5.28 2.02
CA PRO A 28 -10.77 -6.19 1.53
C PRO A 28 -10.36 -6.84 0.21
N THR A 29 -10.71 -8.11 0.01
CA THR A 29 -10.76 -8.69 -1.33
C THR A 29 -11.92 -8.07 -2.08
N SER A 30 -11.65 -7.09 -2.94
CA SER A 30 -12.71 -6.32 -3.59
C SER A 30 -12.25 -5.63 -4.86
N THR A 31 -13.12 -5.68 -5.87
CA THR A 31 -13.05 -4.87 -7.09
C THR A 31 -13.54 -3.45 -6.89
N ALA A 32 -14.08 -3.09 -5.72
CA ALA A 32 -14.58 -1.75 -5.46
C ALA A 32 -13.47 -0.76 -5.09
N LEU A 33 -12.36 -1.22 -4.47
CA LEU A 33 -11.31 -0.35 -3.96
C LEU A 33 -10.49 0.24 -5.11
N THR A 34 -10.68 1.54 -5.36
CA THR A 34 -10.01 2.26 -6.45
C THR A 34 -8.88 3.16 -5.95
N THR A 35 -8.91 3.55 -4.67
CA THR A 35 -7.96 4.51 -4.10
C THR A 35 -7.50 4.10 -2.70
N LEU A 36 -6.18 4.06 -2.51
CA LEU A 36 -5.54 3.77 -1.24
C LEU A 36 -4.44 4.80 -0.93
N TYR A 37 -4.59 5.53 0.16
CA TYR A 37 -3.55 6.36 0.76
C TYR A 37 -3.13 5.75 2.10
N CYS A 38 -1.90 5.22 2.15
CA CYS A 38 -1.33 4.59 3.35
C CYS A 38 0.11 5.03 3.63
N TYR A 39 0.56 6.12 2.99
CA TYR A 39 1.88 6.69 3.24
C TYR A 39 2.03 7.20 4.69
N ASP A 40 3.28 7.42 5.11
CA ASP A 40 3.63 7.87 6.45
C ASP A 40 3.10 6.91 7.54
N ASN A 41 3.37 5.61 7.33
CA ASN A 41 3.12 4.51 8.27
C ASN A 41 4.40 3.70 8.55
N ARG A 42 4.28 2.51 9.15
CA ARG A 42 5.39 1.59 9.49
C ARG A 42 5.07 0.17 9.04
N LEU A 43 4.51 0.04 7.84
CA LEU A 43 4.06 -1.22 7.27
C LEU A 43 5.26 -2.00 6.75
N PRO A 44 5.55 -3.22 7.25
CA PRO A 44 6.62 -4.04 6.68
C PRO A 44 6.24 -4.52 5.27
N GLU A 45 4.96 -4.76 5.04
CA GLU A 45 4.41 -5.25 3.80
C GLU A 45 3.04 -4.64 3.49
N LEU A 46 2.70 -4.61 2.20
CA LEU A 46 1.38 -4.26 1.70
C LEU A 46 1.09 -5.14 0.48
N ASP A 47 0.03 -5.93 0.57
CA ASP A 47 -0.45 -6.75 -0.54
C ASP A 47 -1.71 -6.11 -1.14
N VAL A 48 -1.65 -5.77 -2.44
CA VAL A 48 -2.79 -5.21 -3.20
C VAL A 48 -3.23 -6.13 -4.34
N THR A 49 -2.76 -7.38 -4.38
CA THR A 49 -3.07 -8.37 -5.44
C THR A 49 -4.56 -8.65 -5.54
N ASN A 50 -5.27 -8.60 -4.41
CA ASN A 50 -6.71 -8.82 -4.33
C ASN A 50 -7.58 -7.56 -4.61
N ASN A 51 -6.97 -6.49 -5.14
CA ASN A 51 -7.64 -5.23 -5.47
C ASN A 51 -7.36 -4.81 -6.93
N PRO A 52 -7.88 -5.55 -7.92
CA PRO A 52 -7.51 -5.37 -9.33
C PRO A 52 -7.90 -3.99 -9.89
N GLU A 53 -8.93 -3.35 -9.34
CA GLU A 53 -9.40 -2.02 -9.76
C GLU A 53 -8.65 -0.86 -9.08
N LEU A 54 -7.64 -1.15 -8.25
CA LEU A 54 -6.81 -0.13 -7.63
C LEU A 54 -6.08 0.66 -8.73
N SER A 55 -6.35 1.96 -8.78
CA SER A 55 -5.84 2.88 -9.81
C SER A 55 -5.01 4.00 -9.20
N ILE A 56 -5.22 4.30 -7.92
CA ILE A 56 -4.47 5.29 -7.17
C ILE A 56 -3.92 4.62 -5.91
N LEU A 57 -2.59 4.57 -5.81
CA LEU A 57 -1.87 4.10 -4.64
C LEU A 57 -0.81 5.13 -4.27
N ILE A 58 -0.87 5.63 -3.04
CA ILE A 58 0.21 6.41 -2.43
C ILE A 58 0.60 5.71 -1.13
N CYS A 59 1.77 5.09 -1.15
CA CYS A 59 2.34 4.30 -0.06
C CYS A 59 3.82 4.64 0.17
N GLY A 60 4.31 4.20 1.32
CA GLY A 60 5.66 4.51 1.78
C GLY A 60 5.69 4.80 3.27
N ASN A 61 6.74 4.34 3.95
CA ASN A 61 6.82 4.49 5.40
C ASN A 61 7.48 5.80 5.82
N GLN A 62 7.22 6.17 7.08
CA GLN A 62 7.84 7.33 7.71
C GLN A 62 9.36 7.20 7.63
N MET A 63 10.04 8.29 7.29
CA MET A 63 11.47 8.41 7.53
C MET A 63 11.72 8.64 9.03
N THR A 64 12.62 7.88 9.64
CA THR A 64 13.01 8.16 11.02
C THR A 64 14.03 9.30 11.06
N SER A 65 13.84 10.24 11.99
CA SER A 65 14.71 11.41 12.15
C SER A 65 16.10 11.07 12.71
N ASP A 66 16.27 9.86 13.23
CA ASP A 66 17.49 9.38 13.89
C ASP A 66 18.52 8.77 12.92
N GLY A 67 18.20 8.69 11.63
CA GLY A 67 19.09 8.10 10.62
C GLY A 67 19.20 6.57 10.69
N LEU A 68 18.32 5.91 11.47
CA LEU A 68 18.07 4.48 11.28
C LEU A 68 17.45 4.26 9.89
N LEU A 69 17.62 3.06 9.34
CA LEU A 69 17.08 2.74 8.02
C LEU A 69 15.57 3.01 8.01
N PRO A 70 15.03 3.74 7.00
CA PRO A 70 13.59 3.79 6.83
C PRO A 70 13.08 2.34 6.79
N GLN A 71 11.94 2.06 7.44
CA GLN A 71 11.31 0.76 7.23
C GLN A 71 10.92 0.70 5.77
N ILE A 72 11.62 -0.11 4.97
CA ILE A 72 11.26 -0.27 3.57
C ILE A 72 9.94 -1.04 3.53
N LEU A 73 8.97 -0.50 2.80
CA LEU A 73 7.72 -1.18 2.54
C LEU A 73 7.92 -2.19 1.41
N SER A 74 7.66 -3.47 1.68
CA SER A 74 7.53 -4.48 0.63
C SER A 74 6.12 -4.44 0.05
N LEU A 75 5.97 -3.98 -1.19
CA LEU A 75 4.69 -3.92 -1.90
C LEU A 75 4.55 -5.11 -2.86
N THR A 76 3.46 -5.86 -2.78
CA THR A 76 3.14 -6.96 -3.69
C THR A 76 1.97 -6.60 -4.60
N LEU A 77 2.16 -6.76 -5.91
CA LEU A 77 1.16 -6.51 -6.95
C LEU A 77 1.32 -7.52 -8.11
N HIS A 78 0.27 -7.68 -8.91
CA HIS A 78 0.36 -8.46 -10.15
C HIS A 78 1.26 -7.78 -11.18
N ASP A 79 1.95 -8.57 -12.01
CA ASP A 79 2.82 -8.08 -13.09
C ASP A 79 2.07 -7.29 -14.17
N SER A 80 0.77 -7.54 -14.35
CA SER A 80 -0.14 -6.70 -15.14
C SER A 80 -0.19 -5.24 -14.69
N LYS A 81 0.22 -4.93 -13.46
CA LYS A 81 0.31 -3.57 -12.90
C LYS A 81 1.71 -2.95 -13.01
N LEU A 82 2.69 -3.60 -13.66
CA LEU A 82 4.06 -3.09 -13.78
C LEU A 82 4.12 -1.70 -14.44
N ASP A 83 3.48 -1.53 -15.59
CA ASP A 83 3.48 -0.24 -16.30
C ASP A 83 2.79 0.86 -15.48
N TRP A 84 1.69 0.50 -14.81
CA TRP A 84 0.99 1.40 -13.89
C TRP A 84 1.91 1.80 -12.72
N TRP A 85 2.56 0.84 -12.08
CA TRP A 85 3.49 1.10 -10.98
C TRP A 85 4.62 2.03 -11.41
N ASN A 86 5.28 1.75 -12.54
CA ASN A 86 6.35 2.59 -13.07
C ASN A 86 5.89 4.03 -13.36
N SER A 87 4.60 4.24 -13.67
CA SER A 87 4.03 5.57 -13.87
C SER A 87 3.78 6.35 -12.57
N VAL A 88 3.61 5.66 -11.44
CA VAL A 88 3.33 6.26 -10.12
C VAL A 88 4.48 6.14 -9.12
N GLU A 89 5.53 5.39 -9.43
CA GLU A 89 6.64 5.06 -8.52
C GLU A 89 7.25 6.30 -7.88
N SER A 90 7.43 7.39 -8.63
CA SER A 90 8.00 8.65 -8.12
C SER A 90 7.19 9.32 -6.99
N ILE A 91 5.93 8.94 -6.81
CA ILE A 91 5.04 9.44 -5.75
C ILE A 91 5.17 8.58 -4.48
N ASN A 92 5.71 7.36 -4.61
CA ASN A 92 5.90 6.39 -3.54
C ASN A 92 7.36 6.43 -3.06
N ILE A 93 7.59 6.38 -1.74
CA ILE A 93 8.92 6.56 -1.16
C ILE A 93 9.24 5.39 -0.24
N ASN A 94 10.47 4.88 -0.28
CA ASN A 94 10.92 3.74 0.53
C ASN A 94 10.11 2.46 0.28
N VAL A 95 9.79 2.17 -0.98
CA VAL A 95 9.05 0.98 -1.39
C VAL A 95 9.95 0.08 -2.23
N ILE A 96 9.93 -1.22 -1.96
CA ILE A 96 10.43 -2.26 -2.86
C ILE A 96 9.22 -3.04 -3.36
N THR A 97 9.13 -3.24 -4.67
CA THR A 97 8.02 -3.98 -5.28
C THR A 97 8.38 -5.41 -5.61
N ASN A 98 7.46 -6.33 -5.33
CA ASN A 98 7.46 -7.69 -5.81
C ASN A 98 6.27 -7.86 -6.78
N PHE A 99 6.57 -8.34 -7.99
CA PHE A 99 5.56 -8.65 -8.99
C PHE A 99 5.30 -10.15 -8.99
N ILE A 100 4.02 -10.54 -8.91
CA ILE A 100 3.58 -11.92 -9.08
C ILE A 100 2.88 -12.08 -10.44
N PRO A 101 2.95 -13.26 -11.08
CA PRO A 101 2.17 -13.52 -12.29
C PRO A 101 0.66 -13.38 -12.02
N ASP A 102 -0.09 -12.96 -13.04
CA ASP A 102 -1.56 -13.09 -13.07
C ASP A 102 -2.05 -14.56 -12.93
#